data_AF-A0A940LPQ3-F1
#
_entry.id   AF-A0A940LPQ3-F1
#
_cell.length_a   1.000
_cell.length_b   1.000
_cell.length_c   1.000
_cell.angle_alpha   90.00
_cell.angle_beta   90.00
_cell.angle_gamma   90.00
#
_symmetry.space_group_name_H-M   'P 1'
#
loop_
_entity.id
_entity.type
_entity.pdbx_description
1 polymer ?
#
loop_
_entity_poly.entity_id
_entity_poly.type
_entity_poly.pdbx_seq_one_letter_code
_entity_poly.pdbx_strand_id
1 'polypeptide(L)'
;MNVFVESVRNGFSGLARFSGRDSARRFWPYAGVVVALLFLAAGATMSITMNTMFSRMQTFAIEHPDQATVTQGPDGTSIEIQGNHPELTPDMTPFFTVMQAGSAAVVILLAAAVTRRLHDRGRHGWWGLPPAILLAAGMVLFPRVFQSTIEGGMTADNMKMLGLLVVNNLLYLGSLALLIILLAGAGQPESNRYGPPAP
;
A
#
# COMPACT_ATOMS: atom_id res chain seq x y z
N MET A 1 -13.73 -26.64 -12.06
CA MET A 1 -12.86 -25.44 -12.13
C MET A 1 -12.60 -25.00 -10.70
N ASN A 2 -11.37 -24.64 -10.34
CA ASN A 2 -10.98 -24.36 -8.95
C ASN A 2 -11.66 -23.05 -8.49
N VAL A 3 -12.38 -23.05 -7.36
CA VAL A 3 -13.20 -21.91 -6.85
C VAL A 3 -12.38 -20.62 -6.74
N PHE A 4 -11.09 -20.76 -6.44
CA PHE A 4 -10.12 -19.67 -6.45
C PHE A 4 -9.98 -19.00 -7.81
N VAL A 5 -9.75 -19.79 -8.87
CA VAL A 5 -9.53 -19.29 -10.24
C VAL A 5 -10.78 -18.58 -10.76
N GLU A 6 -11.95 -19.13 -10.46
CA GLU A 6 -13.23 -18.52 -10.83
C GLU A 6 -13.44 -17.18 -10.13
N SER A 7 -13.08 -17.07 -8.84
CA SER A 7 -13.16 -15.83 -8.07
C SER A 7 -12.28 -14.72 -8.69
N VAL A 8 -11.04 -15.06 -9.02
CA VAL A 8 -10.09 -14.12 -9.64
C VAL A 8 -10.57 -13.68 -11.03
N ARG A 9 -10.98 -14.63 -11.87
CA ARG A 9 -11.52 -14.34 -13.22
C ARG A 9 -12.78 -13.47 -13.17
N ASN A 10 -13.69 -13.74 -12.25
CA ASN A 10 -14.91 -12.96 -12.07
C ASN A 10 -14.61 -11.54 -11.59
N GLY A 11 -13.60 -11.35 -10.73
CA GLY A 11 -13.14 -10.03 -10.30
C GLY A 11 -12.67 -9.18 -11.49
N PHE A 12 -11.75 -9.71 -12.29
CA PHE A 12 -11.19 -8.99 -13.44
C PHE A 12 -12.15 -8.80 -14.62
N SER A 13 -13.10 -9.72 -14.83
CA SER A 13 -14.15 -9.53 -15.85
C SER A 13 -15.27 -8.57 -15.39
N GLY A 14 -15.39 -8.32 -14.08
CA GLY A 14 -16.43 -7.51 -13.47
C GLY A 14 -15.99 -6.12 -13.01
N LEU A 15 -14.89 -5.58 -13.52
CA LEU A 15 -14.29 -4.32 -13.04
C LEU A 15 -15.23 -3.11 -13.12
N ALA A 16 -16.07 -3.03 -14.14
CA ALA A 16 -17.04 -1.93 -14.32
C ALA A 16 -18.44 -2.25 -13.76
N ARG A 17 -18.66 -3.45 -13.20
CA ARG A 17 -19.99 -3.90 -12.78
C ARG A 17 -20.25 -3.57 -11.31
N PHE A 18 -20.75 -2.37 -11.02
CA PHE A 18 -21.04 -1.96 -9.63
C PHE A 18 -22.36 -2.52 -9.08
N SER A 19 -23.22 -3.09 -9.94
CA SER A 19 -24.51 -3.69 -9.54
C SER A 19 -24.36 -5.17 -9.16
N GLY A 20 -25.36 -5.68 -8.44
CA GLY A 20 -25.40 -7.06 -7.97
C GLY A 20 -24.68 -7.27 -6.64
N ARG A 21 -24.46 -8.55 -6.30
CA ARG A 21 -24.00 -9.01 -4.99
C ARG A 21 -22.90 -10.06 -5.16
N ASP A 22 -21.85 -9.95 -4.34
CA ASP A 22 -20.75 -10.94 -4.28
C ASP A 22 -20.67 -11.55 -2.88
N SER A 23 -20.51 -12.88 -2.81
CA SER A 23 -20.31 -13.60 -1.56
C SER A 23 -18.87 -13.43 -1.04
N ALA A 24 -18.67 -13.53 0.28
CA ALA A 24 -17.34 -13.40 0.89
C ALA A 24 -16.32 -14.38 0.30
N ARG A 25 -16.76 -15.61 -0.01
CA ARG A 25 -15.93 -16.67 -0.59
C ARG A 25 -15.37 -16.29 -1.95
N ARG A 26 -16.10 -15.50 -2.76
CA ARG A 26 -15.63 -15.01 -4.06
C ARG A 26 -14.79 -13.74 -3.93
N PHE A 27 -15.15 -12.87 -2.98
CA PHE A 27 -14.49 -11.58 -2.78
C PHE A 27 -13.03 -11.73 -2.29
N TRP A 28 -12.79 -12.47 -1.21
CA TRP A 28 -11.48 -12.49 -0.54
C TRP A 28 -10.32 -13.04 -1.38
N PRO A 29 -10.49 -14.12 -2.18
CA PRO A 29 -9.40 -14.58 -3.06
C PRO A 29 -8.99 -13.53 -4.10
N TYR A 30 -9.95 -12.84 -4.72
CA TYR A 30 -9.67 -11.77 -5.67
C TYR A 30 -8.97 -10.58 -4.98
N ALA A 31 -9.50 -10.13 -3.85
CA ALA A 31 -8.91 -9.05 -3.07
C ALA A 31 -7.48 -9.37 -2.64
N GLY A 32 -7.24 -10.61 -2.17
CA GLY A 32 -5.91 -11.09 -1.79
C GLY A 32 -4.92 -11.05 -2.94
N VAL A 33 -5.30 -11.48 -4.15
CA VAL A 33 -4.43 -11.43 -5.34
C VAL A 33 -4.07 -9.98 -5.69
N VAL A 34 -5.06 -9.08 -5.75
CA VAL A 34 -4.83 -7.67 -6.10
C VAL A 34 -3.90 -6.99 -5.09
N VAL A 35 -4.09 -7.26 -3.80
CA VAL A 35 -3.23 -6.72 -2.73
C VAL A 35 -1.83 -7.34 -2.78
N ALA A 36 -1.71 -8.65 -2.99
CA ALA A 36 -0.43 -9.34 -3.09
C ALA A 36 0.43 -8.80 -4.26
N LEU A 37 -0.19 -8.51 -5.41
CA LEU A 37 0.51 -7.91 -6.55
C LEU A 37 1.12 -6.54 -6.21
N LEU A 38 0.40 -5.71 -5.44
CA LEU A 38 0.95 -4.43 -4.96
C LEU A 38 2.18 -4.65 -4.06
N PHE A 39 2.08 -5.55 -3.09
CA PHE A 39 3.20 -5.83 -2.18
C PHE A 39 4.41 -6.40 -2.91
N LEU A 40 4.20 -7.26 -3.91
CA LEU A 40 5.28 -7.78 -4.75
C LEU A 40 5.96 -6.67 -5.56
N ALA A 41 5.18 -5.78 -6.18
CA ALA A 41 5.73 -4.66 -6.94
C ALA A 41 6.50 -3.67 -6.05
N ALA A 42 5.96 -3.35 -4.88
CA ALA A 42 6.60 -2.48 -3.89
C ALA A 42 7.90 -3.12 -3.35
N GLY A 43 7.86 -4.41 -3.00
CA GLY A 43 9.02 -5.15 -2.51
C GLY A 43 10.14 -5.25 -3.54
N ALA A 44 9.80 -5.51 -4.81
CA ALA A 44 10.77 -5.52 -5.91
C ALA A 44 11.44 -4.15 -6.08
N THR A 45 10.66 -3.08 -6.08
CA THR A 45 11.18 -1.71 -6.22
C THR A 45 12.10 -1.34 -5.05
N MET A 46 11.67 -1.63 -3.81
CA MET A 46 12.48 -1.39 -2.62
C MET A 46 13.78 -2.20 -2.64
N SER A 47 13.73 -3.47 -3.05
CA SER A 47 14.91 -4.32 -3.19
C SER A 47 15.91 -3.73 -4.19
N ILE A 48 15.45 -3.26 -5.34
CA ILE A 48 16.31 -2.60 -6.34
C ILE A 48 16.95 -1.33 -5.76
N THR A 49 16.17 -0.48 -5.09
CA THR A 49 16.69 0.75 -4.45
C THR A 49 17.75 0.45 -3.40
N MET A 50 17.52 -0.54 -2.52
CA MET A 50 18.49 -0.93 -1.49
C MET A 50 19.77 -1.54 -2.08
N ASN A 51 19.67 -2.39 -3.10
CA ASN A 51 20.84 -2.96 -3.78
C ASN A 51 21.68 -1.86 -4.47
N THR A 52 21.00 -0.90 -5.10
CA THR A 52 21.66 0.26 -5.72
C THR A 52 22.37 1.10 -4.67
N MET A 53 21.74 1.31 -3.52
CA MET A 53 22.34 2.03 -2.40
C MET A 53 23.59 1.32 -1.88
N PHE A 54 23.49 0.02 -1.60
CA PHE A 54 24.61 -0.75 -1.09
C PHE A 54 25.81 -0.71 -2.05
N SER A 55 25.56 -0.82 -3.36
CA SER A 55 26.60 -0.72 -4.39
C SER A 55 27.29 0.65 -4.40
N ARG A 56 26.54 1.74 -4.20
CA ARG A 56 27.10 3.11 -4.10
C ARG A 56 27.94 3.29 -2.84
N MET A 57 27.47 2.79 -1.69
CA MET A 57 28.21 2.85 -0.42
C MET A 57 29.52 2.06 -0.51
N GLN A 58 29.52 0.89 -1.16
CA GLN A 58 30.74 0.13 -1.42
C GLN A 58 31.73 0.91 -2.29
N THR A 59 31.24 1.50 -3.36
CA THR A 59 32.07 2.30 -4.28
C THR A 59 32.69 3.49 -3.53
N PHE A 60 31.88 4.21 -2.76
CA PHE A 60 32.33 5.33 -1.94
C PHE A 60 33.39 4.92 -0.92
N ALA A 61 33.21 3.77 -0.25
CA ALA A 61 34.18 3.28 0.72
C ALA A 61 35.53 2.90 0.09
N ILE A 62 35.53 2.45 -1.17
CA ILE A 62 36.76 2.16 -1.94
C ILE A 62 37.44 3.46 -2.38
N GLU A 63 36.67 4.45 -2.81
CA GLU A 63 37.18 5.74 -3.31
C GLU A 63 37.63 6.68 -2.18
N HIS A 64 37.03 6.56 -1.00
CA HIS A 64 37.30 7.38 0.18
C HIS A 64 37.61 6.52 1.42
N PRO A 65 38.73 5.77 1.42
CA PRO A 65 39.08 4.86 2.51
C PRO A 65 39.39 5.58 3.83
N ASP A 66 39.64 6.89 3.78
CA ASP A 66 39.82 7.78 4.93
C ASP A 66 38.49 8.18 5.61
N GLN A 67 37.36 8.03 4.90
CA GLN A 67 36.02 8.45 5.37
C GLN A 67 35.07 7.27 5.58
N ALA A 68 35.53 6.04 5.31
CA ALA A 68 34.72 4.83 5.46
C ALA A 68 35.47 3.73 6.21
N THR A 69 34.85 3.19 7.25
CA THR A 69 35.32 2.01 7.96
C THR A 69 34.55 0.79 7.48
N VAL A 70 35.22 -0.11 6.75
CA VAL A 70 34.63 -1.37 6.30
C VAL A 70 35.03 -2.48 7.28
N THR A 71 34.06 -3.02 8.00
CA THR A 71 34.26 -4.17 8.90
C THR A 71 33.68 -5.41 8.25
N GLN A 72 34.54 -6.36 7.85
CA GLN A 72 34.12 -7.67 7.36
C GLN A 72 34.12 -8.68 8.52
N GLY A 73 32.93 -9.16 8.89
CA GLY A 73 32.75 -10.20 9.90
C GLY A 73 32.28 -11.53 9.29
N PRO A 74 32.28 -12.62 10.08
CA PRO A 74 31.78 -13.93 9.64
C PRO A 74 30.33 -13.90 9.14
N ASP A 75 29.53 -12.96 9.65
CA ASP A 75 28.10 -12.83 9.37
C ASP A 75 27.77 -11.73 8.34
N GLY A 76 28.76 -11.01 7.80
CA GLY A 76 28.52 -10.01 6.76
C GLY A 76 29.51 -8.84 6.71
N THR A 77 29.33 -7.99 5.70
CA THR A 77 30.10 -6.74 5.51
C THR A 77 29.29 -5.57 6.07
N SER A 78 29.85 -4.87 7.06
CA SER A 78 29.33 -3.61 7.58
C SER A 78 30.18 -2.45 7.05
N ILE A 79 29.54 -1.40 6.55
CA ILE A 79 30.20 -0.19 6.04
C ILE A 79 29.69 0.98 6.87
N GLU A 80 30.57 1.58 7.66
CA GLU A 80 30.28 2.77 8.42
C GLU A 80 30.95 3.96 7.73
N ILE A 81 30.15 4.95 7.33
CA ILE A 81 30.64 6.11 6.59
C ILE A 81 30.56 7.32 7.53
N GLN A 82 31.70 8.00 7.71
CA GLN A 82 31.82 9.11 8.64
C GLN A 82 31.40 10.42 7.98
N GLY A 83 30.35 11.05 8.50
CA GLY A 83 29.86 12.35 8.03
C GLY A 83 28.48 12.28 7.39
N ASN A 84 27.99 13.42 6.90
CA ASN A 84 26.73 13.50 6.18
C ASN A 84 27.01 13.50 4.68
N HIS A 85 26.63 12.42 4.01
CA HIS A 85 26.85 12.20 2.58
C HIS A 85 25.51 12.21 1.82
N PRO A 86 24.99 13.38 1.44
CA PRO A 86 23.72 13.48 0.70
C PRO A 86 23.74 12.72 -0.63
N GLU A 87 24.91 12.54 -1.25
CA GLU A 87 25.12 11.72 -2.45
C GLU A 87 24.85 10.22 -2.22
N LEU A 88 24.92 9.77 -0.97
CA LEU A 88 24.57 8.42 -0.54
C LEU A 88 23.13 8.31 -0.03
N THR A 89 22.31 9.34 -0.19
CA THR A 89 20.88 9.19 0.09
C THR A 89 20.19 8.45 -1.06
N PRO A 90 19.36 7.42 -0.77
CA PRO A 90 18.67 6.69 -1.82
C PRO A 90 17.60 7.56 -2.47
N ASP A 91 17.50 7.50 -3.80
CA ASP A 91 16.36 8.06 -4.50
C ASP A 91 15.13 7.18 -4.27
N MET A 92 14.23 7.65 -3.41
CA MET A 92 12.99 6.96 -3.05
C MET A 92 11.83 7.31 -3.99
N THR A 93 12.06 8.15 -5.00
CA THR A 93 11.03 8.56 -5.97
C THR A 93 10.38 7.37 -6.66
N PRO A 94 11.12 6.39 -7.23
CA PRO A 94 10.51 5.25 -7.90
C PRO A 94 9.64 4.41 -6.97
N PHE A 95 10.08 4.21 -5.73
CA PHE A 95 9.33 3.49 -4.71
C PHE A 95 8.00 4.19 -4.39
N PHE A 96 8.03 5.51 -4.14
CA PHE A 96 6.82 6.27 -3.86
C PHE A 96 5.88 6.34 -5.06
N THR A 97 6.40 6.45 -6.28
CA THR A 97 5.58 6.43 -7.50
C THR A 97 4.86 5.08 -7.67
N VAL A 98 5.57 3.95 -7.47
CA VAL A 98 4.96 2.62 -7.51
C VAL A 98 3.91 2.45 -6.42
N MET A 99 4.18 2.92 -5.20
CA MET A 99 3.21 2.90 -4.11
C MET A 99 1.95 3.73 -4.42
N GLN A 100 2.11 4.93 -4.96
CA GLN A 100 0.99 5.82 -5.32
C GLN A 100 0.14 5.22 -6.45
N ALA A 101 0.77 4.91 -7.59
CA ALA A 101 0.08 4.38 -8.76
C ALA A 101 -0.52 2.99 -8.47
N GLY A 102 0.24 2.13 -7.78
CA GLY A 102 -0.20 0.81 -7.37
C GLY A 102 -1.38 0.85 -6.40
N SER A 103 -1.35 1.73 -5.38
CA SER A 103 -2.49 1.90 -4.47
C SER A 103 -3.74 2.39 -5.20
N ALA A 104 -3.60 3.34 -6.13
CA ALA A 104 -4.71 3.82 -6.96
C ALA A 104 -5.28 2.68 -7.82
N ALA A 105 -4.41 1.87 -8.43
CA ALA A 105 -4.81 0.70 -9.21
C ALA A 105 -5.56 -0.32 -8.33
N VAL A 106 -5.08 -0.61 -7.11
CA VAL A 106 -5.78 -1.50 -6.16
C VAL A 106 -7.17 -0.96 -5.84
N VAL A 107 -7.30 0.33 -5.54
CA VAL A 107 -8.61 0.95 -5.26
C VAL A 107 -9.55 0.78 -6.45
N ILE A 108 -9.08 1.05 -7.68
CA ILE A 108 -9.88 0.90 -8.90
C ILE A 108 -10.28 -0.56 -9.12
N LEU A 109 -9.34 -1.49 -9.02
CA LEU A 109 -9.58 -2.92 -9.23
C LEU A 109 -10.55 -3.51 -8.21
N LEU A 110 -10.54 -3.01 -6.98
CA LEU A 110 -11.41 -3.48 -5.90
C LEU A 110 -12.74 -2.73 -5.82
N ALA A 111 -12.88 -1.54 -6.41
CA ALA A 111 -14.03 -0.66 -6.23
C ALA A 111 -15.38 -1.37 -6.50
N ALA A 112 -15.50 -2.03 -7.65
CA ALA A 112 -16.72 -2.74 -8.01
C ALA A 112 -16.97 -3.97 -7.12
N ALA A 113 -15.92 -4.73 -6.78
CA ALA A 113 -16.03 -5.91 -5.92
C ALA A 113 -16.42 -5.55 -4.48
N VAL A 114 -15.81 -4.51 -3.90
CA VAL A 114 -16.16 -3.95 -2.59
C VAL A 114 -17.61 -3.48 -2.58
N THR A 115 -18.04 -2.79 -3.64
CA THR A 115 -19.42 -2.32 -3.77
C THR A 115 -20.41 -3.49 -3.79
N ARG A 116 -20.18 -4.53 -4.61
CA ARG A 116 -21.04 -5.73 -4.65
C ARG A 116 -21.01 -6.52 -3.34
N ARG A 117 -19.89 -6.54 -2.62
CA ARG A 117 -19.80 -7.17 -1.30
C ARG A 117 -20.61 -6.41 -0.24
N LEU A 118 -20.57 -5.08 -0.28
CA LEU A 118 -21.39 -4.23 0.60
C LEU A 118 -22.89 -4.38 0.28
N HIS A 119 -23.23 -4.46 -1.01
CA HIS A 119 -24.60 -4.74 -1.47
C HIS A 119 -25.13 -6.08 -0.97
N ASP A 120 -24.27 -7.10 -0.86
CA ASP A 120 -24.66 -8.40 -0.30
C ASP A 120 -25.15 -8.32 1.16
N ARG A 121 -24.74 -7.27 1.87
CA ARG A 121 -25.20 -6.93 3.22
C ARG A 121 -26.26 -5.83 3.27
N GLY A 122 -26.81 -5.43 2.12
CA GLY A 122 -27.76 -4.32 2.01
C GLY A 122 -27.16 -2.94 2.24
N ARG A 123 -25.82 -2.81 2.34
CA ARG A 123 -25.13 -1.53 2.56
C ARG A 123 -24.78 -0.86 1.24
N HIS A 124 -24.69 0.47 1.24
CA HIS A 124 -24.27 1.24 0.07
C HIS A 124 -22.77 1.12 -0.19
N GLY A 125 -22.34 1.18 -1.46
CA GLY A 125 -20.92 1.19 -1.83
C GLY A 125 -20.10 2.35 -1.24
N TRP A 126 -20.74 3.46 -0.86
CA TRP A 126 -20.06 4.64 -0.31
C TRP A 126 -19.33 4.39 1.01
N TRP A 127 -19.63 3.29 1.72
CA TRP A 127 -18.84 2.85 2.87
C TRP A 127 -17.38 2.52 2.53
N GLY A 128 -17.06 2.29 1.26
CA GLY A 128 -15.68 2.10 0.79
C GLY A 128 -14.89 3.40 0.58
N LEU A 129 -15.55 4.56 0.52
CA LEU A 129 -14.88 5.85 0.22
C LEU A 129 -13.98 6.38 1.34
N PRO A 130 -14.38 6.35 2.63
CA PRO A 130 -13.55 6.92 3.69
C PRO A 130 -12.09 6.41 3.72
N PRO A 131 -11.82 5.09 3.70
CA PRO A 131 -10.43 4.62 3.68
C PRO A 131 -9.71 4.97 2.37
N ALA A 132 -10.40 5.05 1.23
CA ALA A 132 -9.78 5.42 -0.04
C ALA A 132 -9.32 6.89 -0.06
N ILE A 133 -10.13 7.80 0.48
CA ILE A 133 -9.79 9.24 0.57
C ILE A 133 -8.60 9.44 1.52
N LEU A 134 -8.63 8.79 2.69
CA LEU A 134 -7.54 8.91 3.69
C LEU A 134 -6.24 8.26 3.21
N LEU A 135 -6.33 7.17 2.44
CA LEU A 135 -5.19 6.56 1.75
C LEU A 135 -4.58 7.55 0.74
N ALA A 136 -5.41 8.17 -0.11
CA ALA A 136 -4.94 9.14 -1.09
C ALA A 136 -4.26 10.35 -0.41
N ALA A 137 -4.85 10.88 0.66
CA ALA A 137 -4.25 11.95 1.45
C ALA A 137 -2.89 11.53 2.03
N GLY A 138 -2.80 10.33 2.62
CA GLY A 138 -1.55 9.78 3.15
C GLY A 138 -0.47 9.61 2.08
N MET A 139 -0.84 9.12 0.89
CA MET A 139 0.06 8.92 -0.24
C MET A 139 0.63 10.22 -0.82
N VAL A 140 -0.08 11.34 -0.67
CA VAL A 140 0.40 12.68 -1.08
C VAL A 140 1.25 13.33 0.01
N LEU A 141 0.86 13.18 1.29
CA LEU A 141 1.53 13.84 2.41
C LEU A 141 2.83 13.13 2.83
N PHE A 142 2.84 11.79 2.82
CA PHE A 142 3.97 11.00 3.33
C PHE A 142 5.30 11.31 2.62
N PRO A 143 5.39 11.30 1.27
CA PRO A 143 6.67 11.57 0.58
C PRO A 143 7.23 12.96 0.91
N ARG A 144 6.36 13.95 1.10
CA ARG A 144 6.77 15.33 1.44
C ARG A 144 7.41 15.40 2.83
N VAL A 145 6.79 14.76 3.83
CA VAL A 145 7.34 14.70 5.20
C VAL A 145 8.62 13.88 5.24
N PHE A 146 8.68 12.79 4.47
CA PHE A 146 9.86 11.95 4.40
C PHE A 146 11.06 12.72 3.80
N GLN A 147 10.88 13.37 2.65
CA GLN A 147 11.91 14.18 2.01
C GLN A 147 12.37 15.34 2.91
N SER A 148 11.43 16.09 3.50
CA SER A 148 11.78 17.22 4.37
C SER A 148 12.58 16.80 5.61
N THR A 149 12.35 15.58 6.10
CA THR A 149 13.06 15.04 7.27
C THR A 149 14.49 14.63 6.92
N ILE A 150 14.69 14.04 5.74
CA ILE A 150 16.02 13.64 5.25
C ILE A 150 16.88 14.86 4.91
N GLU A 151 16.29 15.89 4.30
CA GLU A 151 17.04 17.04 3.79
C GLU A 151 17.33 18.13 4.84
N GLY A 152 16.40 18.39 5.78
CA GLY A 152 16.41 19.62 6.57
C GLY A 152 16.27 19.47 8.09
N GLY A 153 16.24 18.24 8.62
CA GLY A 153 16.05 17.98 10.05
C GLY A 153 14.62 18.25 10.56
N MET A 154 14.39 18.07 11.88
CA MET A 154 13.06 18.25 12.49
C MET A 154 12.78 19.73 12.80
N THR A 155 12.04 20.41 11.92
CA THR A 155 11.48 21.74 12.18
C THR A 155 10.11 21.64 12.87
N ALA A 156 9.66 22.74 13.49
CA ALA A 156 8.32 22.80 14.10
C ALA A 156 7.19 22.56 13.09
N ASP A 157 7.36 22.96 11.83
CA ASP A 157 6.38 22.72 10.77
C ASP A 157 6.41 21.27 10.28
N ASN A 158 7.59 20.64 10.20
CA ASN A 158 7.71 19.20 9.94
C ASN A 158 6.99 18.38 11.02
N MET A 159 7.08 18.80 12.28
CA MET A 159 6.37 18.16 13.40
C MET A 159 4.85 18.28 13.29
N LYS A 160 4.33 19.44 12.87
CA LYS A 160 2.88 19.60 12.61
C LYS A 160 2.42 18.70 11.48
N MET A 161 3.15 18.64 10.36
CA MET A 161 2.82 17.76 9.25
C MET A 161 2.87 16.28 9.65
N LEU A 162 3.87 15.89 10.45
CA LEU A 162 3.95 14.54 11.02
C LEU A 162 2.74 14.23 11.92
N GLY A 163 2.34 15.17 12.78
CA GLY A 163 1.14 15.02 13.62
C GLY A 163 -0.14 14.84 12.77
N LEU A 164 -0.30 15.63 11.71
CA LEU A 164 -1.43 15.49 10.76
C LEU A 164 -1.41 14.12 10.06
N LEU A 165 -0.23 13.65 9.66
CA LEU A 165 -0.07 12.35 9.04
C LEU A 165 -0.43 11.20 10.00
N VAL A 166 -0.05 11.30 11.28
CA VAL A 166 -0.43 10.35 12.32
C VAL A 166 -1.95 10.31 12.51
N VAL A 167 -2.60 11.48 12.62
CA VAL A 167 -4.06 11.55 12.74
C VAL A 167 -4.74 10.95 11.50
N ASN A 168 -4.27 11.30 10.30
CA ASN A 168 -4.76 10.71 9.05
C ASN A 168 -4.62 9.19 9.05
N ASN A 169 -3.49 8.65 9.51
CA ASN A 169 -3.24 7.22 9.59
C ASN A 169 -4.17 6.52 10.59
N LEU A 170 -4.40 7.10 11.77
CA LEU A 170 -5.35 6.55 12.75
C LEU A 170 -6.78 6.51 12.20
N LEU A 171 -7.22 7.60 11.55
CA LEU A 171 -8.52 7.64 10.88
C LEU A 171 -8.60 6.61 9.74
N TYR A 172 -7.52 6.48 8.97
CA TYR A 172 -7.42 5.49 7.90
C TYR A 172 -7.58 4.07 8.46
N LEU A 173 -6.81 3.69 9.49
CA LEU A 173 -6.88 2.38 10.12
C LEU A 173 -8.27 2.10 10.70
N GLY A 174 -8.87 3.07 11.40
CA GLY A 174 -10.23 2.93 11.93
C GLY A 174 -11.28 2.73 10.84
N SER A 175 -11.22 3.53 9.77
CA SER A 175 -12.14 3.42 8.63
C SER A 175 -11.94 2.12 7.83
N LEU A 176 -10.69 1.67 7.69
CA LEU A 176 -10.35 0.42 7.03
C LEU A 176 -10.81 -0.79 7.85
N ALA A 177 -10.60 -0.78 9.16
CA ALA A 177 -11.08 -1.82 10.06
C ALA A 177 -12.61 -1.94 10.00
N LEU A 178 -13.31 -0.81 10.04
CA LEU A 178 -14.77 -0.78 9.85
C LEU A 178 -15.17 -1.38 8.51
N LEU A 179 -14.50 -1.00 7.41
CA LEU A 179 -14.78 -1.55 6.09
C LEU A 179 -14.52 -3.06 6.05
N ILE A 180 -13.42 -3.55 6.60
CA ILE A 180 -13.09 -4.98 6.67
C ILE A 180 -14.18 -5.74 7.44
N ILE A 181 -14.64 -5.22 8.58
CA ILE A 181 -15.74 -5.82 9.34
C ILE A 181 -17.02 -5.91 8.49
N LEU A 182 -17.35 -4.84 7.75
CA LEU A 182 -18.50 -4.84 6.84
C LEU A 182 -18.33 -5.87 5.70
N LEU A 183 -17.12 -6.05 5.17
CA LEU A 183 -16.86 -6.99 4.08
C LEU A 183 -16.81 -8.46 4.56
N ALA A 184 -16.34 -8.69 5.79
CA ALA A 184 -16.19 -10.03 6.36
C ALA A 184 -17.50 -10.64 6.86
N GLY A 185 -18.44 -9.81 7.33
CA GLY A 185 -19.69 -10.32 7.91
C GLY A 185 -20.57 -11.09 6.92
N ALA A 186 -21.44 -11.98 7.41
CA ALA A 186 -22.37 -12.79 6.61
C ALA A 186 -23.24 -12.00 5.63
N GLY A 187 -23.55 -12.58 4.48
CA GLY A 187 -24.50 -12.00 3.50
C GLY A 187 -25.95 -12.10 3.97
N GLN A 188 -26.84 -11.32 3.36
CA GLN A 188 -28.28 -11.47 3.58
C GLN A 188 -28.80 -12.73 2.84
N PRO A 189 -29.50 -13.66 3.51
CA PRO A 189 -29.96 -14.89 2.87
C PRO A 189 -31.13 -14.64 1.91
N GLU A 190 -31.84 -13.54 2.09
CA GLU A 190 -32.97 -13.15 1.25
C GLU A 190 -32.56 -12.16 0.16
N SER A 191 -33.45 -11.97 -0.81
CA SER A 191 -33.34 -10.90 -1.80
C SER A 191 -33.36 -9.55 -1.11
N ASN A 192 -32.54 -8.61 -1.59
CA ASN A 192 -32.57 -7.22 -1.15
C ASN A 192 -32.67 -6.28 -2.36
N ARG A 193 -32.65 -4.97 -2.12
CA ARG A 193 -32.72 -3.94 -3.18
C ARG A 193 -31.66 -4.06 -4.28
N TYR A 194 -30.60 -4.84 -4.05
CA TYR A 194 -29.51 -5.06 -5.00
C TYR A 194 -29.62 -6.39 -5.75
N GLY A 195 -30.68 -7.16 -5.52
CA GLY A 195 -31.01 -8.37 -6.26
C GLY A 195 -31.09 -9.65 -5.40
N PRO A 196 -31.17 -10.82 -6.07
CA PRO A 196 -31.24 -12.12 -5.40
C PRO A 196 -29.97 -12.42 -4.58
N PRO A 197 -30.02 -13.41 -3.68
CA PRO A 197 -28.86 -13.81 -2.88
C PRO A 197 -27.60 -14.04 -3.72
N ALA A 198 -26.43 -13.73 -3.15
CA ALA A 198 -25.17 -13.93 -3.84
C ALA A 198 -24.94 -15.42 -4.16
N PRO A 199 -24.44 -15.73 -5.37
CA PRO A 199 -24.14 -17.10 -5.77
C PRO A 199 -22.82 -17.64 -5.20
#